data_AF-A0A3D3UD11-F1
#
_entry.id   AF-A0A3D3UD11-F1
#
_cell.length_a   1.000
_cell.length_b   1.000
_cell.length_c   1.000
_cell.angle_alpha   90.00
_cell.angle_beta   90.00
_cell.angle_gamma   90.00
#
_symmetry.space_group_name_H-M   'P 1'
#
loop_
_entity.id
_entity.type
_entity.pdbx_description
1 polymer ?
#
loop_
_entity_poly.entity_id
_entity_poly.type
_entity_poly.pdbx_seq_one_letter_code
_entity_poly.pdbx_strand_id
1 'polypeptide(L)'
;APQMDFVFTVCDNAAGEQCPIWPGQPISAHWGFADPAAFEGSEAETRAQFQEIFRQIRARIEIFVELPFAQLERLALEKRLREIGAGDPAAQARQSEEGAAQ
;
A
#
# COMPACT_ATOMS: atom_id res chain seq x y z
N ALA A 1 6.63 21.89 7.25
CA ALA A 1 6.73 20.46 6.91
C ALA A 1 7.48 20.32 5.59
N PRO A 2 8.21 19.22 5.36
CA PRO A 2 8.81 18.95 4.05
C PRO A 2 7.73 18.87 2.97
N GLN A 3 8.09 19.22 1.74
CA GLN A 3 7.22 19.00 0.59
C GLN A 3 7.17 17.49 0.30
N MET A 4 5.98 16.92 0.28
CA MET A 4 5.75 15.52 -0.05
C MET A 4 4.98 15.43 -1.36
N ASP A 5 5.33 14.44 -2.19
CA ASP A 5 4.61 14.13 -3.42
C ASP A 5 3.49 13.09 -3.17
N PHE A 6 3.75 12.14 -2.26
CA PHE A 6 2.85 11.03 -1.93
C PHE A 6 2.72 10.84 -0.41
N VAL A 7 1.52 10.48 0.04
CA VAL A 7 1.22 10.13 1.44
C VAL A 7 0.43 8.82 1.47
N PHE A 8 0.95 7.81 2.18
CA PHE A 8 0.29 6.52 2.36
C PHE A 8 -0.08 6.32 3.83
N THR A 9 -1.36 6.11 4.13
CA THR A 9 -1.81 5.73 5.47
C THR A 9 -1.98 4.22 5.55
N VAL A 10 -1.55 3.59 6.65
CA VAL A 10 -1.39 2.12 6.73
C VAL A 10 -2.30 1.42 7.73
N CYS A 11 -2.87 2.16 8.69
CA CYS A 11 -3.85 1.65 9.63
C CYS A 11 -5.19 2.38 9.44
N ASP A 12 -6.30 1.71 9.76
CA ASP A 12 -7.64 2.30 9.66
C ASP A 12 -7.78 3.53 10.57
N ASN A 13 -7.07 3.54 11.70
CA ASN A 13 -7.00 4.70 12.59
C ASN A 13 -6.39 5.93 11.86
N ALA A 14 -5.33 5.73 11.08
CA ALA A 14 -4.71 6.79 10.28
C ALA A 14 -5.54 7.18 9.04
N ALA A 15 -6.44 6.33 8.57
CA ALA A 15 -7.37 6.67 7.49
C ALA A 15 -8.45 7.67 7.94
N GLY A 16 -8.84 7.63 9.22
CA GLY A 16 -9.87 8.48 9.82
C GLY A 16 -9.37 9.68 10.64
N GLU A 17 -8.07 9.73 10.96
CA GLU A 17 -7.46 10.86 11.65
C GLU A 17 -7.33 12.09 10.73
N GLN A 18 -7.47 13.29 11.31
CA GLN A 18 -7.31 14.54 10.58
C GLN A 18 -5.86 14.67 10.13
N CYS A 19 -5.59 14.26 8.90
CA CYS A 19 -4.27 14.37 8.30
C CYS A 19 -3.79 15.84 8.36
N PRO A 20 -2.51 16.09 8.69
CA PRO A 20 -1.94 17.43 8.63
C PRO A 20 -2.15 18.05 7.25
N ILE A 21 -2.30 19.37 7.19
CA ILE A 21 -2.28 20.08 5.92
C ILE A 21 -0.85 20.03 5.36
N TRP A 22 -0.66 19.23 4.32
CA TRP A 22 0.62 19.12 3.62
C TRP A 22 0.75 20.21 2.54
N PRO A 23 1.84 20.99 2.54
CA PRO A 23 2.09 21.93 1.46
C PRO A 23 2.25 21.17 0.13
N GLY A 24 1.65 21.69 -0.95
CA GLY A 24 1.72 21.09 -2.29
C GLY A 24 0.60 20.10 -2.64
N GLN A 25 -0.30 19.76 -1.70
CA GLN A 25 -1.40 18.81 -1.91
C GLN A 25 -0.91 17.46 -2.48
N PRO A 26 -0.16 16.67 -1.68
CA PRO A 26 0.32 15.37 -2.11
C PRO A 26 -0.84 14.48 -2.55
N ILE A 27 -0.51 13.50 -3.38
CA ILE A 27 -1.43 12.43 -3.70
C ILE A 27 -1.48 11.47 -2.50
N SER A 28 -2.68 11.19 -2.00
CA SER A 28 -2.89 10.35 -0.82
C SER A 28 -3.59 9.03 -1.16
N ALA A 29 -3.17 7.94 -0.53
CA ALA A 29 -3.84 6.64 -0.60
C ALA A 29 -3.80 5.91 0.75
N HIS A 30 -4.80 5.06 0.99
CA HIS A 30 -4.85 4.22 2.18
C HIS A 30 -4.56 2.75 1.81
N TRP A 31 -3.55 2.16 2.44
CA TRP A 31 -3.14 0.78 2.28
C TRP A 31 -3.28 0.07 3.62
N GLY A 32 -4.47 -0.46 3.92
CA GLY A 32 -4.73 -1.11 5.21
C GLY A 32 -3.90 -2.39 5.40
N PHE A 33 -3.32 -2.53 6.58
CA PHE A 33 -2.66 -3.75 7.07
C PHE A 33 -3.15 -4.07 8.49
N ALA A 34 -3.19 -5.35 8.86
CA ALA A 34 -3.41 -5.72 10.25
C ALA A 34 -2.22 -5.26 11.11
N ASP A 35 -2.48 -4.85 12.35
CA ASP A 35 -1.42 -4.49 13.29
C ASP A 35 -0.79 -5.77 13.88
N PRO A 36 0.46 -6.11 13.52
CA PRO A 36 1.10 -7.32 14.03
C PRO A 36 1.47 -7.21 15.51
N ALA A 37 1.50 -6.00 16.10
CA ALA A 37 1.76 -5.80 17.52
C ALA A 37 0.52 -6.06 18.40
N ALA A 38 -0.69 -5.99 17.81
CA ALA A 38 -1.94 -6.32 18.47
C ALA A 38 -2.25 -7.83 18.48
N PHE A 39 -1.43 -8.65 17.79
CA PHE A 39 -1.62 -10.10 17.74
C PHE A 39 -1.24 -10.76 19.07
N GLU A 40 -2.17 -11.53 19.64
CA GLU A 40 -1.96 -12.32 20.86
C GLU A 40 -1.61 -13.78 20.51
N GLY A 41 -0.43 -14.24 20.92
CA GLY A 41 0.05 -15.60 20.68
C GLY A 41 1.48 -15.81 21.18
N SER A 42 2.10 -16.91 20.76
CA SER A 42 3.52 -17.16 21.04
C SER A 42 4.44 -16.20 20.28
N GLU A 43 5.67 -16.02 20.76
CA GLU A 43 6.68 -15.19 20.06
C GLU A 43 6.93 -15.65 18.60
N ALA A 44 6.81 -16.94 18.34
CA ALA A 44 6.98 -17.51 17.00
C ALA A 44 5.82 -17.09 16.09
N GLU A 45 4.59 -17.13 16.59
CA GLU A 45 3.39 -16.71 15.85
C GLU A 45 3.39 -15.19 15.63
N THR A 46 3.72 -14.39 16.64
CA THR A 46 3.88 -12.94 16.50
C THR A 46 4.92 -12.63 15.42
N ARG A 47 6.09 -13.29 15.43
CA ARG A 47 7.12 -13.12 14.40
C ARG A 47 6.61 -13.46 13.00
N ALA A 48 5.82 -14.52 12.86
CA ALA A 48 5.21 -14.88 11.58
C ALA A 48 4.24 -13.79 11.09
N GLN A 49 3.45 -13.18 11.98
CA GLN A 49 2.58 -12.06 11.64
C GLN A 49 3.38 -10.85 11.14
N PHE A 50 4.46 -10.47 11.84
CA PHE A 50 5.35 -9.39 11.38
C PHE A 50 5.94 -9.66 9.98
N GLN A 51 6.37 -10.90 9.72
CA GLN A 51 6.90 -11.28 8.41
C GLN A 51 5.85 -11.20 7.31
N GLU A 52 4.62 -11.62 7.61
CA GLU A 52 3.51 -11.55 6.66
C GLU A 52 3.14 -10.10 6.32
N ILE A 53 3.01 -9.23 7.33
CA ILE A 53 2.74 -7.81 7.10
C ILE A 53 3.89 -7.14 6.33
N PHE A 54 5.14 -7.47 6.67
CA PHE A 54 6.30 -6.98 5.90
C PHE A 54 6.23 -7.39 4.43
N ARG A 55 5.87 -8.65 4.13
CA ARG A 55 5.73 -9.15 2.76
C ARG A 55 4.64 -8.40 2.00
N GLN A 56 3.51 -8.11 2.64
CA GLN A 56 2.43 -7.33 2.03
C GLN A 56 2.85 -5.88 1.74
N ILE A 57 3.50 -5.21 2.69
CA ILE A 57 4.02 -3.84 2.51
C ILE A 57 5.01 -3.82 1.35
N ARG A 58 5.95 -4.76 1.35
CA ARG A 58 6.98 -4.88 0.31
C ARG A 58 6.36 -5.04 -1.07
N ALA A 59 5.41 -5.95 -1.24
CA ALA A 59 4.74 -6.18 -2.52
C ALA A 59 4.06 -4.91 -3.06
N ARG A 60 3.36 -4.15 -2.19
CA ARG A 60 2.72 -2.89 -2.58
C ARG A 60 3.72 -1.81 -2.98
N ILE A 61 4.85 -1.71 -2.26
CA ILE A 61 5.93 -0.79 -2.58
C ILE A 61 6.61 -1.17 -3.91
N GLU A 62 6.85 -2.45 -4.16
CA GLU A 62 7.42 -2.94 -5.42
C GLU A 62 6.55 -2.54 -6.62
N ILE A 63 5.23 -2.74 -6.54
CA ILE A 63 4.30 -2.28 -7.60
C ILE A 63 4.32 -0.76 -7.75
N PHE A 64 4.40 -0.01 -6.64
CA PHE A 64 4.44 1.45 -6.66
C PHE A 64 5.69 2.00 -7.37
N VAL A 65 6.87 1.46 -7.08
CA VAL A 65 8.12 1.95 -7.68
C VAL A 65 8.24 1.61 -9.18
N GLU A 66 7.47 0.63 -9.65
CA GLU A 66 7.40 0.24 -11.06
C GLU A 66 6.40 1.09 -11.88
N LEU A 67 5.65 2.00 -11.25
CA LEU A 67 4.68 2.82 -11.97
C LEU A 67 5.36 3.79 -12.97
N PRO A 68 4.82 3.93 -14.19
CA PRO A 68 5.33 4.87 -15.18
C PRO A 68 4.86 6.31 -14.87
N PHE A 69 5.41 6.92 -13.81
CA PHE A 69 4.98 8.24 -13.32
C PHE A 69 4.94 9.34 -14.39
N ALA A 70 5.87 9.30 -15.36
CA ALA A 70 5.93 10.27 -16.46
C ALA A 70 4.75 10.19 -17.44
N GLN A 71 4.01 9.08 -17.45
CA GLN A 71 2.92 8.81 -18.38
C GLN A 71 1.53 8.87 -17.72
N LEU A 72 1.47 9.00 -16.39
CA LEU A 72 0.22 8.97 -15.64
C LEU A 72 -0.20 10.37 -15.21
N GLU A 73 -1.40 10.77 -15.59
CA GLU A 73 -2.03 11.98 -15.05
C GLU A 73 -2.47 11.77 -13.59
N ARG A 74 -2.60 12.88 -12.84
CA ARG A 74 -2.89 12.87 -11.39
C ARG A 74 -4.05 11.96 -10.99
N LEU A 75 -5.16 12.02 -11.73
CA LEU A 75 -6.35 11.21 -11.43
C LEU A 75 -6.12 9.71 -11.69
N ALA A 76 -5.39 9.37 -12.75
CA ALA A 76 -5.02 8.00 -13.06
C ALA A 76 -4.05 7.44 -12.01
N LEU A 77 -3.10 8.27 -11.56
CA LEU A 77 -2.17 7.92 -10.49
C LEU A 77 -2.90 7.68 -9.17
N GLU A 78 -3.79 8.58 -8.75
CA GLU A 78 -4.66 8.38 -7.58
C GLU A 78 -5.45 7.08 -7.63
N LYS A 79 -6.06 6.77 -8.78
CA LYS A 79 -6.79 5.53 -8.99
C LYS A 79 -5.86 4.32 -8.82
N ARG A 80 -4.69 4.35 -9.46
CA ARG A 80 -3.72 3.26 -9.40
C ARG A 80 -3.21 3.02 -7.97
N LEU A 81 -2.94 4.07 -7.21
CA LEU A 81 -2.52 3.95 -5.81
C LEU A 81 -3.60 3.34 -4.91
N ARG A 82 -4.89 3.64 -5.16
CA ARG A 82 -6.01 2.97 -4.49
C ARG A 82 -6.10 1.49 -4.86
N GLU A 83 -5.90 1.14 -6.14
CA GLU A 83 -5.90 -0.25 -6.60
C GLU A 83 -4.77 -1.08 -5.96
N ILE A 84 -3.58 -0.50 -5.78
CA ILE A 84 -2.46 -1.14 -5.06
C ILE A 84 -2.85 -1.45 -3.61
N GLY A 85 -3.59 -0.54 -2.96
CA GLY A 85 -4.09 -0.73 -1.60
C GLY A 85 -5.22 -1.75 -1.47
N ALA A 86 -6.15 -1.75 -2.43
CA ALA A 86 -7.30 -2.65 -2.45
C ALA A 86 -6.96 -4.08 -2.91
N GLY A 87 -5.86 -4.25 -3.63
CA GLY A 87 -5.36 -5.55 -4.04
C GLY A 87 -4.87 -6.38 -2.87
N ASP A 88 -5.39 -7.60 -2.76
CA ASP A 88 -4.62 -8.69 -2.17
C ASP A 88 -3.43 -8.95 -3.11
N PRO A 89 -2.17 -8.70 -2.69
CA PRO A 89 -1.00 -8.97 -3.53
C PRO A 89 -0.93 -10.43 -3.99
N ALA A 90 -1.55 -11.37 -3.28
CA ALA A 90 -1.66 -12.77 -3.71
C ALA A 90 -2.68 -13.00 -4.84
N ALA A 91 -3.63 -12.09 -5.08
CA ALA A 91 -4.57 -12.15 -6.20
C ALA A 91 -3.99 -11.52 -7.47
N GLN A 92 -3.13 -10.51 -7.35
CA GLN A 92 -2.52 -9.81 -8.49
C GLN A 92 -1.39 -10.62 -9.15
N ALA A 93 -0.61 -11.37 -8.37
CA ALA A 93 0.41 -12.29 -8.92
C ALA A 93 -0.19 -13.39 -9.83
N ARG A 94 -1.40 -13.86 -9.51
CA ARG A 94 -2.13 -14.86 -10.31
C ARG A 94 -2.62 -14.30 -11.66
N GLN A 95 -2.90 -13.00 -11.74
CA GLN A 95 -3.37 -12.35 -12.97
C GLN A 95 -2.24 -12.06 -13.97
N SER A 96 -1.00 -11.88 -13.52
CA SER A 96 0.16 -11.71 -14.41
C SER A 96 0.58 -13.00 -15.13
N GLU A 97 0.21 -14.18 -14.63
CA GLU A 97 0.52 -15.47 -15.27
C GLU A 97 -0.55 -15.88 -16.29
N GLU A 98 -1.81 -15.49 -16.07
CA GLU A 98 -2.95 -15.86 -16.93
C GLU A 98 -3.08 -14.98 -18.19
N GLY A 99 -2.40 -13.82 -18.22
CA GLY A 99 -2.32 -12.92 -19.38
C GLY A 99 -1.21 -13.25 -20.40
N ALA A 100 -0.34 -14.22 -20.12
CA ALA A 100 0.76 -14.64 -21.01
C ALA A 100 0.42 -15.89 -21.85
N ALA A 101 -0.78 -16.46 -21.70
CA ALA A 101 -1.21 -17.70 -22.35
C ALA A 101 -2.38 -17.51 -23.34
N GLN A 102 -2.62 -16.29 -23.83
CA GLN A 102 -3.62 -16.02 -24.88
C GLN A 102 -2.99 -15.33 -26.09
#